data_AF-A0AAJ5X690-F1
#
_entry.id   AF-A0AAJ5X690-F1
#
_cell.length_a   1.000
_cell.length_b   1.000
_cell.length_c   1.000
_cell.angle_alpha   90.00
_cell.angle_beta   90.00
_cell.angle_gamma   90.00
#
_symmetry.space_group_name_H-M   'P 1'
#
loop_
_entity.id
_entity.type
_entity.pdbx_description
1 polymer ?
#
loop_
_entity_poly.entity_id
_entity_poly.type
_entity_poly.pdbx_seq_one_letter_code
_entity_poly.pdbx_strand_id
1 'polypeptide(L)'
;MDSYYCIVNLPGVPVRDICVLDASNDQNANQALDGVARNWVGYETLYLYCGERLVTVLSNPALGFAAPLADLDMADIRFASAA
;
A
#
# COMPACT_ATOMS: atom_id res chain seq x y z
N MET A 1 -17.77 -8.64 -17.01
CA MET A 1 -17.06 -9.42 -15.96
C MET A 1 -15.97 -8.49 -15.48
N ASP A 2 -16.07 -8.04 -14.24
CA ASP A 2 -15.16 -7.03 -13.72
C ASP A 2 -13.77 -7.64 -13.52
N SER A 3 -12.74 -6.95 -13.97
CA SER A 3 -11.35 -7.42 -13.84
C SER A 3 -10.82 -7.07 -12.46
N TYR A 4 -10.19 -8.05 -11.81
CA TYR A 4 -9.45 -7.82 -10.58
C TYR A 4 -8.00 -7.45 -10.91
N TYR A 5 -7.50 -6.41 -10.26
CA TYR A 5 -6.09 -6.04 -10.34
C TYR A 5 -5.63 -5.49 -9.00
N CYS A 6 -4.33 -5.59 -8.73
CA CYS A 6 -3.71 -4.92 -7.60
C CYS A 6 -2.63 -3.94 -8.04
N ILE A 7 -2.49 -2.88 -7.26
CA ILE A 7 -1.42 -1.90 -7.39
C ILE A 7 -0.42 -2.15 -6.25
N VAL A 8 0.83 -2.38 -6.62
CA VAL A 8 1.95 -2.58 -5.71
C VAL A 8 2.67 -1.25 -5.51
N ASN A 9 2.66 -0.72 -4.29
CA ASN A 9 3.51 0.41 -3.93
C ASN A 9 4.78 -0.09 -3.27
N LEU A 10 5.91 0.46 -3.69
CA LEU A 10 7.23 0.21 -3.11
C LEU A 10 7.69 1.46 -2.34
N PRO A 11 8.43 1.29 -1.23
CA PRO A 11 8.87 2.41 -0.42
C PRO A 11 9.88 3.29 -1.16
N GLY A 12 9.67 4.62 -1.12
CA GLY A 12 10.65 5.60 -1.60
C GLY A 12 10.81 5.69 -3.13
N VAL A 13 10.00 4.97 -3.91
CA VAL A 13 10.00 5.05 -5.38
C VAL A 13 8.64 5.49 -5.91
N PRO A 14 8.59 6.38 -6.92
CA PRO A 14 7.33 6.79 -7.55
C PRO A 14 6.76 5.71 -8.49
N VAL A 15 7.49 4.60 -8.67
CA VAL A 15 7.10 3.49 -9.56
C VAL A 15 6.09 2.61 -8.85
N ARG A 16 4.96 2.36 -9.51
CA ARG A 16 3.91 1.46 -9.07
C ARG A 16 3.75 0.35 -10.11
N ASP A 17 3.76 -0.89 -9.65
CA ASP A 17 3.48 -2.04 -10.51
C ASP A 17 2.01 -2.44 -10.42
N ILE A 18 1.46 -2.93 -11.53
CA ILE A 18 0.08 -3.37 -11.63
C ILE A 18 0.05 -4.86 -11.97
N CYS A 19 -0.60 -5.65 -11.13
CA CYS A 19 -0.80 -7.08 -11.37
C CYS A 19 -2.28 -7.36 -11.62
N VAL A 20 -2.61 -7.96 -12.76
CA VAL A 20 -3.97 -8.47 -13.03
C VAL A 20 -4.13 -9.83 -12.36
N LEU A 21 -5.23 -10.03 -11.66
CA LEU A 21 -5.54 -11.26 -10.94
C LEU A 21 -6.62 -12.04 -11.66
N ASP A 22 -6.37 -13.34 -11.86
CA ASP A 22 -7.38 -14.27 -12.31
C ASP A 22 -8.26 -14.66 -11.11
N ALA A 23 -9.35 -13.92 -10.91
CA ALA A 23 -10.28 -14.12 -9.81
C ALA A 23 -11.73 -13.93 -10.29
N SER A 24 -12.62 -14.78 -9.80
CA SER A 24 -14.06 -14.76 -10.14
C SER A 24 -14.91 -14.00 -9.12
N ASN A 25 -14.37 -13.68 -7.94
CA ASN A 25 -15.02 -12.94 -6.86
C ASN A 25 -13.99 -12.37 -5.88
N ASP A 26 -14.44 -11.51 -4.96
CA ASP A 26 -13.60 -10.82 -3.98
C ASP A 26 -12.85 -11.80 -3.04
N GLN A 27 -13.43 -12.95 -2.71
CA GLN A 27 -12.79 -13.95 -1.86
C GLN A 27 -11.57 -14.57 -2.57
N ASN A 28 -11.74 -14.98 -3.83
CA ASN A 28 -10.65 -15.51 -4.64
C ASN A 28 -9.58 -14.46 -4.94
N ALA A 29 -9.99 -13.20 -5.15
CA ALA A 29 -9.07 -12.09 -5.37
C ALA A 29 -8.20 -11.79 -4.13
N ASN A 30 -8.77 -11.86 -2.92
CA ASN A 30 -8.01 -11.75 -1.68
C ASN A 30 -7.00 -12.90 -1.51
N GLN A 31 -7.40 -14.14 -1.81
CA GLN A 31 -6.46 -15.27 -1.78
C GLN A 31 -5.32 -15.12 -2.79
N ALA A 32 -5.61 -14.59 -3.99
CA ALA A 32 -4.58 -14.30 -4.99
C ALA A 32 -3.65 -13.16 -4.54
N LEU A 33 -4.18 -12.16 -3.81
CA LEU A 33 -3.41 -11.06 -3.23
C LEU A 33 -2.34 -11.56 -2.25
N ASP A 34 -2.65 -12.59 -1.44
CA ASP A 34 -1.67 -13.23 -0.55
C ASP A 34 -0.49 -13.86 -1.31
N GLY A 35 -0.73 -14.31 -2.56
CA GLY A 35 0.30 -14.80 -3.46
C GLY A 35 1.19 -13.67 -3.97
N VAL A 36 0.61 -12.52 -4.34
CA VAL A 36 1.36 -11.32 -4.72
C VAL A 36 2.24 -10.84 -3.57
N ALA A 37 1.69 -10.76 -2.36
CA ALA A 37 2.43 -10.32 -1.17
C ALA A 37 3.66 -11.20 -0.87
N ARG A 38 3.58 -12.50 -1.12
CA ARG A 38 4.71 -13.42 -0.96
C ARG A 38 5.78 -13.26 -2.03
N ASN A 39 5.39 -12.91 -3.26
CA ASN A 39 6.32 -12.78 -4.39
C ASN A 39 7.00 -11.41 -4.44
N TRP A 40 6.33 -10.37 -3.95
CA TRP A 40 6.83 -9.00 -3.96
C TRP A 40 7.48 -8.62 -2.64
N VAL A 41 8.69 -9.10 -2.37
CA VAL A 41 9.40 -8.76 -1.13
C VAL A 41 9.66 -7.25 -1.04
N GLY A 42 9.23 -6.63 0.07
CA GLY A 42 9.49 -5.20 0.33
C GLY A 42 8.44 -4.24 -0.20
N TYR A 43 7.25 -4.71 -0.63
CA TYR A 43 6.11 -3.83 -0.86
C TYR A 43 5.79 -3.00 0.38
N GLU A 44 5.28 -1.79 0.21
CA GLU A 44 4.73 -0.96 1.30
C GLU A 44 3.25 -1.29 1.49
N THR A 45 2.48 -1.20 0.41
CA THR A 45 1.05 -1.50 0.38
C THR A 45 0.66 -2.17 -0.93
N LEU A 46 -0.32 -3.07 -0.88
CA LEU A 46 -1.03 -3.62 -2.04
C LEU A 46 -2.48 -3.15 -2.00
N TYR A 47 -2.93 -2.47 -3.05
CA TYR A 47 -4.34 -2.07 -3.19
C TYR A 47 -5.03 -3.02 -4.16
N LEU A 48 -6.09 -3.70 -3.73
CA LEU A 48 -6.88 -4.60 -4.57
C LEU A 48 -8.12 -3.89 -5.10
N TYR A 49 -8.35 -3.96 -6.40
CA TYR A 49 -9.49 -3.37 -7.09
C TYR A 49 -10.27 -4.42 -7.88
N CYS A 50 -11.56 -4.13 -8.08
CA CYS A 50 -12.49 -4.79 -8.98
C CYS A 50 -13.08 -3.71 -9.89
N GLY A 51 -12.53 -3.54 -11.10
CA GLY A 51 -12.79 -2.33 -11.90
C GLY A 51 -12.37 -1.07 -11.16
N GLU A 52 -13.31 -0.18 -10.86
CA GLU A 52 -13.05 1.07 -10.11
C GLU A 52 -13.26 0.91 -8.59
N ARG A 53 -13.82 -0.22 -8.15
CA ARG A 53 -14.15 -0.45 -6.74
C ARG A 53 -12.93 -0.95 -5.98
N LEU A 54 -12.53 -0.23 -4.93
CA LEU A 54 -11.55 -0.71 -3.96
C LEU A 54 -12.14 -1.88 -3.16
N VAL A 55 -11.44 -3.01 -3.14
CA VAL A 55 -11.84 -4.24 -2.43
C VAL A 55 -11.14 -4.32 -1.08
N THR A 56 -9.80 -4.17 -1.05
CA THR A 56 -9.01 -4.20 0.18
C THR A 56 -7.68 -3.48 0.03
N VAL A 57 -7.02 -3.24 1.15
CA VAL A 57 -5.64 -2.76 1.22
C VAL A 57 -4.85 -3.67 2.16
N LEU A 58 -3.71 -4.18 1.70
CA LEU A 58 -2.77 -4.95 2.50
C LEU A 58 -1.50 -4.15 2.73
N SER A 59 -1.20 -3.80 3.97
CA SER A 59 0.08 -3.19 4.37
C SER A 59 1.11 -4.28 4.64
N ASN A 60 2.38 -4.01 4.34
CA ASN A 60 3.46 -4.94 4.66
C ASN A 60 3.77 -4.94 6.16
N PRO A 61 3.56 -6.06 6.88
CA PRO A 61 3.84 -6.11 8.30
C PRO A 61 5.34 -5.98 8.62
N ALA A 62 6.23 -6.34 7.69
CA ALA A 62 7.67 -6.33 7.90
C ALA A 62 8.30 -4.92 7.83
N LEU A 63 7.65 -3.96 7.17
CA LEU A 63 8.10 -2.56 7.18
C LEU A 63 7.68 -1.82 8.45
N GLY A 64 6.82 -2.44 9.27
CA GLY A 64 6.26 -1.83 10.46
C GLY A 64 5.43 -0.59 10.14
N PHE A 65 4.83 -0.01 11.18
CA PHE A 65 4.47 1.40 11.13
C PHE A 65 5.77 2.20 11.30
N ALA A 66 5.90 3.33 10.61
CA ALA A 66 6.93 4.31 10.98
C ALA A 66 6.84 4.52 12.50
N ALA A 67 7.98 4.44 13.19
CA ALA A 67 8.01 4.71 14.62
C ALA A 67 7.30 6.05 14.87
N PRO A 68 6.46 6.17 15.91
CA PRO A 68 5.87 7.45 16.27
C PRO A 68 6.96 8.51 16.24
N LEU A 69 6.69 9.65 15.62
CA LEU A 69 7.61 10.78 15.73
C LEU A 69 7.89 10.96 17.23
N ALA A 70 9.18 10.97 17.61
CA ALA A 70 9.55 11.33 18.96
C ALA A 70 8.85 12.66 19.28
N ASP A 71 8.31 12.79 20.48
CA ASP A 71 7.63 14.00 20.91
C ASP A 71 8.57 15.18 20.64
N LEU A 72 8.28 15.92 19.56
CA LEU A 72 9.13 17.01 19.13
C LEU A 72 8.89 18.10 20.16
N ASP A 73 9.92 18.46 20.91
CA ASP A 73 9.83 19.60 21.81
C ASP A 73 9.40 20.80 20.97
N MET A 74 8.17 21.27 21.23
CA MET A 74 7.57 22.39 20.49
C MET A 74 8.44 23.65 20.57
N ALA A 75 9.38 23.73 21.52
CA ALA A 75 10.37 24.78 21.62
C ALA A 75 11.33 24.86 20.41
N ASP A 76 11.54 23.74 19.69
CA ASP A 76 12.43 23.69 18.51
C ASP A 76 11.70 23.95 17.17
N ILE A 77 10.38 24.11 17.19
CA ILE A 77 9.60 24.42 15.98
C ILE A 77 9.68 25.92 15.69
N ARG A 78 10.66 26.31 14.86
CA ARG A 78 10.74 27.67 14.29
C ARG A 78 9.86 27.77 13.05
N PHE A 79 8.67 28.35 13.20
CA PHE A 79 7.90 28.82 12.05
C PHE A 79 8.64 30.02 11.44
N ALA A 80 9.18 29.85 10.23
CA ALA A 80 9.69 30.99 9.48
C ALA A 80 8.50 31.90 9.13
N SER A 81 8.38 33.04 9.82
CA SER A 81 7.44 34.08 9.42
C SER A 81 7.93 34.68 8.10
N ALA A 82 7.13 34.56 7.04
CA ALA A 82 7.32 35.37 5.86
C ALA A 82 7.16 36.87 6.25
N ALA A 83 8.11 37.68 5.79
CA ALA A 83 8.24 39.11 6.09
C ALA A 83 7.09 39.96 5.51
#